data_AF-A0A914PJI1-F1
#
_entry.id   AF-A0A914PJI1-F1
#
_cell.length_a   1.000
_cell.length_b   1.000
_cell.length_c   1.000
_cell.angle_alpha   90.00
_cell.angle_beta   90.00
_cell.angle_gamma   90.00
#
_symmetry.space_group_name_H-M   'P 1'
#
loop_
_entity.id
_entity.type
_entity.pdbx_description
1 polymer ?
#
loop_
_entity_poly.entity_id
_entity_poly.type
_entity_poly.pdbx_seq_one_letter_code
_entity_poly.pdbx_strand_id
1 'polypeptide(L)'
;MVLLSHVRGTKKPIVVHCSAGIGRTGSIVAIEFILERLQSGLPCEAMDEILKELRSQRPYSIQTDLQYLYVHRVMLFYFFEKYKVAVASDEIQAKYKKFVEEYDKATA
;
A
#
# COMPACT_ATOMS: atom_id res chain seq x y z
N MET A 1 -7.36 -5.58 6.66
CA MET A 1 -6.19 -4.98 7.33
C MET A 1 -6.56 -4.55 8.75
N VAL A 2 -6.16 -5.36 9.73
CA VAL A 2 -6.44 -5.19 11.17
C VAL A 2 -5.23 -4.63 11.92
N LEU A 3 -4.04 -4.60 11.29
CA LEU A 3 -2.79 -4.28 11.99
C LEU A 3 -2.81 -2.91 12.66
N LEU A 4 -3.20 -1.86 11.92
CA LEU A 4 -3.21 -0.49 12.44
C LEU A 4 -4.60 -0.05 12.95
N SER A 5 -5.64 -0.89 12.87
CA SER A 5 -6.98 -0.48 13.29
C SER A 5 -7.08 -0.12 14.77
N HIS A 6 -6.23 -0.70 15.62
CA HIS A 6 -6.18 -0.44 17.06
C HIS A 6 -5.52 0.90 17.42
N VAL A 7 -4.77 1.49 16.50
CA VAL A 7 -4.02 2.72 16.73
C VAL A 7 -4.54 3.89 15.90
N ARG A 8 -5.44 3.64 14.94
CA ARG A 8 -6.13 4.70 14.18
C ARG A 8 -6.88 5.64 15.12
N GLY A 9 -6.62 6.94 14.99
CA GLY A 9 -7.20 8.00 15.84
C GLY A 9 -6.28 8.49 16.97
N THR A 10 -5.11 7.88 17.17
CA THR A 10 -4.08 8.46 18.04
C THR A 10 -3.62 9.82 17.50
N LYS A 11 -3.42 10.79 18.40
CA LYS A 11 -2.79 12.10 18.09
C LYS A 11 -1.27 12.08 18.24
N LYS A 12 -0.70 10.94 18.65
CA LYS A 12 0.74 10.76 18.88
C LYS A 12 1.33 9.95 17.73
N PRO A 13 2.60 10.21 17.33
CA PRO A 13 3.28 9.39 16.33
C PRO A 13 3.25 7.90 16.69
N ILE A 14 3.02 7.05 15.68
CA ILE A 14 3.01 5.59 15.82
C ILE A 14 4.41 5.06 15.52
N VAL A 15 4.96 4.27 16.44
CA VAL A 15 6.24 3.59 16.20
C VAL A 15 6.00 2.32 15.38
N VAL A 16 6.60 2.27 14.18
CA VAL A 16 6.61 1.08 13.33
C VAL A 16 8.06 0.68 13.10
N HIS A 17 8.42 -0.56 13.43
CA HIS A 17 9.79 -1.05 13.21
C HIS A 17 9.80 -2.48 12.67
N CYS A 18 10.94 -2.86 12.09
CA CYS A 18 11.26 -4.24 11.77
C CYS A 18 12.65 -4.56 12.35
N SER A 19 13.61 -5.00 11.53
CA SER A 19 15.03 -5.09 11.94
C SER A 19 15.74 -3.76 11.63
N ALA A 20 16.02 -3.45 10.36
CA ALA A 20 16.61 -2.16 9.94
C ALA A 20 15.59 -0.99 9.88
N GLY A 21 14.30 -1.27 10.03
CA GLY A 21 13.24 -0.26 10.01
C GLY A 21 12.99 0.41 8.65
N ILE A 22 13.46 -0.15 7.53
CA ILE A 22 13.32 0.48 6.19
C ILE A 22 12.46 -0.34 5.22
N GLY A 23 12.52 -1.67 5.25
CA GLY A 23 11.78 -2.53 4.32
C GLY A 23 10.31 -2.68 4.69
N ARG A 24 9.98 -3.71 5.51
CA ARG A 24 8.61 -3.97 6.00
C ARG A 24 7.98 -2.75 6.68
N THR A 25 8.76 -1.97 7.42
CA THR A 25 8.32 -0.71 8.03
C THR A 25 7.84 0.27 6.96
N GLY A 26 8.64 0.50 5.92
CA GLY A 26 8.27 1.39 4.82
C GLY A 26 7.00 0.92 4.11
N SER A 27 6.85 -0.38 3.86
CA SER A 27 5.65 -0.93 3.23
C SER A 27 4.37 -0.68 4.05
N ILE A 28 4.42 -0.94 5.36
CA ILE A 28 3.24 -0.72 6.24
C ILE A 28 2.92 0.77 6.36
N VAL A 29 3.94 1.63 6.48
CA VAL A 29 3.75 3.09 6.53
C VAL A 29 3.15 3.60 5.22
N ALA A 30 3.63 3.14 4.06
CA ALA A 30 3.10 3.53 2.75
C ALA A 30 1.63 3.14 2.60
N ILE A 31 1.26 1.91 2.97
CA ILE A 31 -0.13 1.45 2.89
C ILE A 31 -1.02 2.32 3.78
N GLU A 32 -0.63 2.60 5.01
CA GLU A 32 -1.44 3.43 5.90
C GLU A 32 -1.55 4.88 5.41
N PHE A 33 -0.45 5.45 4.93
CA PHE A 33 -0.41 6.79 4.37
C PHE A 33 -1.40 6.95 3.21
N ILE A 34 -1.43 5.98 2.28
CA ILE A 34 -2.40 5.96 1.18
C ILE A 34 -3.83 5.86 1.72
N LEU A 35 -4.07 4.94 2.65
CA LEU A 35 -5.40 4.73 3.23
C LEU A 35 -5.93 5.97 3.97
N GLU A 36 -5.08 6.67 4.73
CA GLU A 36 -5.45 7.87 5.48
C GLU A 36 -5.78 9.03 4.54
N ARG A 37 -4.98 9.25 3.49
CA ARG A 37 -5.28 10.26 2.45
C ARG A 37 -6.64 9.97 1.80
N LEU A 38 -6.88 8.73 1.37
CA LEU A 38 -8.13 8.34 0.72
C LEU A 38 -9.34 8.47 1.65
N GLN A 39 -9.23 8.05 2.91
CA GLN A 39 -10.31 8.18 3.90
C GLN A 39 -10.60 9.65 4.26
N SER A 40 -9.59 10.51 4.18
CA SER A 40 -9.73 11.95 4.39
C SER A 40 -10.20 12.71 3.15
N GLY A 41 -10.45 12.02 2.03
CA GLY A 41 -10.83 12.65 0.76
C GLY A 41 -9.71 13.48 0.12
N LEU A 42 -8.46 13.27 0.54
CA LEU A 42 -7.30 13.95 -0.01
C LEU A 42 -6.84 13.25 -1.29
N PRO A 43 -6.31 14.01 -2.28
CA PRO A 43 -5.69 13.42 -3.46
C PRO A 43 -4.59 12.44 -3.07
N CYS A 44 -4.66 11.23 -3.62
CA CYS A 44 -3.57 10.27 -3.53
C CYS A 44 -2.67 10.45 -4.75
N GLU A 45 -1.38 10.66 -4.49
CA GLU A 45 -0.37 10.77 -5.55
C GLU A 45 -0.04 9.39 -6.13
N ALA A 46 0.68 9.40 -7.25
CA ALA A 46 1.21 8.18 -7.84
C ALA A 46 2.19 7.49 -6.88
N MET A 47 2.29 6.17 -6.96
CA MET A 47 3.07 5.37 -6.01
C MET A 47 4.58 5.70 -6.01
N ASP A 48 5.11 6.20 -7.12
CA ASP A 48 6.49 6.65 -7.23
C ASP A 48 6.74 7.97 -6.49
N GLU A 49 5.78 8.90 -6.50
CA GLU A 49 5.84 10.12 -5.69
C GLU A 49 5.73 9.82 -4.19
N ILE A 50 4.83 8.91 -3.80
CA ILE A 50 4.74 8.43 -2.40
C ILE A 50 6.06 7.79 -1.96
N LEU A 51 6.69 6.99 -2.82
CA LEU A 51 8.00 6.40 -2.54
C LEU A 51 9.08 7.48 -2.38
N LYS A 52 9.10 8.50 -3.23
CA LYS A 52 10.03 9.64 -3.12
C LYS A 52 9.82 10.40 -1.80
N GLU A 53 8.58 10.67 -1.42
CA GLU A 53 8.24 11.34 -0.16
C GLU A 53 8.69 10.51 1.06
N LEU A 54 8.46 9.20 1.07
CA LEU A 54 8.92 8.33 2.15
C LEU A 54 10.45 8.27 2.22
N ARG A 55 11.13 8.23 1.07
CA ARG A 55 12.60 8.16 1.00
C ARG A 55 13.27 9.49 1.34
N SER A 56 12.59 10.62 1.18
CA SER A 56 13.11 11.94 1.63
C SER A 56 13.13 12.04 3.16
N GLN A 57 12.18 11.41 3.85
CA GLN A 57 12.11 11.37 5.32
C GLN A 57 12.92 10.22 5.92
N ARG A 58 12.98 9.07 5.24
CA ARG A 58 13.75 7.90 5.67
C ARG A 58 14.37 7.18 4.46
N PRO A 59 15.68 7.34 4.23
CA PRO A 59 16.37 6.72 3.10
C PRO A 59 16.15 5.20 3.02
N TYR A 60 16.04 4.69 1.79
CA TYR A 60 15.82 3.27 1.50
C TYR A 60 14.49 2.68 2.02
N SER A 61 13.52 3.53 2.38
CA SER A 61 12.15 3.07 2.66
C SER A 61 11.60 2.28 1.46
N ILE A 62 10.98 1.14 1.76
CA ILE A 62 10.62 0.10 0.78
C ILE A 62 11.87 -0.38 0.04
N GLN A 63 12.51 -1.39 0.62
CA GLN A 63 13.89 -1.76 0.30
C GLN A 63 14.00 -2.58 -0.98
N THR A 64 13.00 -3.40 -1.30
CA THR A 64 13.03 -4.33 -2.43
C THR A 64 11.84 -4.14 -3.36
N ASP A 65 12.00 -4.55 -4.61
CA ASP A 65 10.93 -4.47 -5.61
C ASP A 65 9.70 -5.29 -5.21
N LEU A 66 9.91 -6.44 -4.56
CA LEU A 66 8.83 -7.25 -4.00
C LEU A 66 8.05 -6.51 -2.91
N GLN A 67 8.71 -5.71 -2.07
CA GLN A 67 8.03 -4.89 -1.07
C GLN A 67 7.24 -3.75 -1.69
N TYR A 68 7.73 -3.18 -2.79
CA TYR A 68 7.01 -2.16 -3.56
C TYR A 68 5.77 -2.77 -4.24
N LEU A 69 5.95 -3.90 -4.92
CA LEU A 69 4.87 -4.66 -5.55
C LEU A 69 3.81 -5.11 -4.53
N TYR A 70 4.22 -5.50 -3.32
CA TYR A 70 3.32 -5.86 -2.23
C TYR A 70 2.38 -4.70 -1.85
N VAL A 71 2.87 -3.46 -1.82
CA VAL A 71 2.01 -2.30 -1.54
C VAL A 71 0.91 -2.18 -2.61
N HIS A 72 1.26 -2.31 -3.89
CA HIS A 72 0.28 -2.32 -4.97
C HIS A 72 -0.75 -3.44 -4.83
N ARG A 73 -0.31 -4.68 -4.53
CA ARG A 73 -1.20 -5.82 -4.33
C ARG A 73 -2.22 -5.57 -3.21
N VAL A 74 -1.77 -5.01 -2.08
CA VAL A 74 -2.65 -4.69 -0.94
C VAL A 74 -3.62 -3.57 -1.28
N MET A 75 -3.18 -2.52 -1.97
CA MET A 75 -4.07 -1.42 -2.36
C MET A 75 -5.14 -1.88 -3.36
N LEU A 76 -4.76 -2.67 -4.37
CA LEU A 76 -5.72 -3.24 -5.31
C LEU A 76 -6.71 -4.18 -4.61
N PHE A 77 -6.24 -5.08 -3.72
CA PHE A 77 -7.12 -5.90 -2.90
C PHE A 77 -8.13 -5.04 -2.12
N TYR A 78 -7.67 -3.95 -1.52
CA TYR A 78 -8.53 -3.05 -0.76
C TYR A 78 -9.63 -2.44 -1.64
N PHE A 79 -9.31 -1.94 -2.83
CA PHE A 79 -10.31 -1.35 -3.71
C PHE A 79 -11.27 -2.37 -4.32
N PHE A 80 -10.72 -3.44 -4.90
CA PHE A 80 -11.50 -4.41 -5.68
C PHE A 80 -12.27 -5.39 -4.80
N GLU A 81 -11.68 -5.87 -3.71
CA GLU A 81 -12.28 -6.93 -2.91
C GLU A 81 -13.01 -6.39 -1.69
N LYS A 82 -12.42 -5.43 -0.96
CA LYS A 82 -13.04 -4.88 0.25
C LYS A 82 -14.15 -3.88 -0.05
N TYR A 83 -13.89 -2.88 -0.89
CA TYR A 83 -14.91 -1.88 -1.23
C TYR A 83 -15.83 -2.33 -2.36
N LYS A 84 -15.56 -3.50 -2.95
CA LYS A 84 -16.26 -4.01 -4.12
C LYS A 84 -16.47 -2.88 -5.13
N VAL A 85 -15.44 -2.04 -5.33
CA VAL A 85 -15.53 -0.92 -6.26
C VAL A 85 -15.98 -1.56 -7.56
N ALA A 86 -17.24 -1.29 -7.91
CA ALA A 86 -17.90 -1.93 -9.03
C ALA A 86 -17.04 -1.59 -10.22
N VAL A 87 -16.39 -2.62 -10.75
CA VAL A 87 -15.39 -2.38 -11.76
C VAL A 87 -16.15 -1.85 -12.96
N ALA A 88 -15.93 -0.56 -13.25
CA ALA A 88 -16.74 0.19 -14.20
C ALA A 88 -16.71 -0.39 -15.62
N SER A 89 -15.84 -1.37 -15.89
CA SER A 89 -15.78 -2.14 -17.13
C SER A 89 -15.23 -3.55 -16.92
N ASP A 90 -15.67 -4.50 -17.75
CA ASP A 90 -15.11 -5.86 -17.81
C ASP A 90 -13.59 -5.84 -18.09
N GLU A 91 -13.11 -4.81 -18.77
CA GLU A 91 -11.69 -4.62 -19.08
C GLU A 91 -10.84 -4.43 -17.80
N ILE A 92 -11.29 -3.63 -16.85
CA ILE A 92 -10.54 -3.41 -15.60
C ILE A 92 -10.57 -4.69 -14.74
N GLN A 93 -11.65 -5.49 -14.79
CA GLN A 93 -11.69 -6.79 -14.11
C GLN A 93 -10.65 -7.75 -14.69
N ALA A 94 -10.58 -7.83 -16.02
CA ALA A 94 -9.58 -8.66 -16.70
C ALA A 94 -8.15 -8.22 -16.34
N LYS A 95 -7.87 -6.90 -16.29
CA LYS A 95 -6.58 -6.36 -15.86
C LYS A 95 -6.25 -6.70 -14.41
N TYR A 96 -7.21 -6.58 -13.50
CA TYR A 96 -7.01 -6.93 -12.09
C TYR A 96 -6.70 -8.42 -11.93
N LYS A 97 -7.50 -9.29 -12.56
CA LYS A 97 -7.28 -10.74 -12.50
C LYS A 97 -5.91 -11.13 -13.04
N LYS A 98 -5.54 -10.58 -14.21
CA LYS A 98 -4.21 -10.78 -14.80
C LYS A 98 -3.09 -10.33 -13.86
N PHE A 99 -3.23 -9.16 -13.23
CA PHE A 99 -2.25 -8.67 -12.26
C PHE A 99 -2.09 -9.64 -11.08
N VAL A 100 -3.19 -10.17 -10.53
CA VAL A 100 -3.12 -11.11 -9.41
C VAL A 100 -2.43 -12.41 -9.82
N GLU A 101 -2.74 -12.97 -10.99
CA GLU A 101 -2.09 -14.18 -11.52
C GLU A 101 -0.58 -13.98 -11.72
N GLU A 102 -0.17 -12.85 -12.29
CA GLU A 102 1.25 -12.51 -12.49
C GLU A 102 1.96 -12.27 -11.16
N TYR A 103 1.31 -11.60 -10.21
CA TYR A 103 1.82 -11.38 -8.86
C TYR A 103 2.06 -12.71 -8.12
N ASP A 104 1.07 -13.60 -8.11
CA ASP A 104 1.15 -14.88 -7.41
C ASP A 104 2.26 -15.75 -8.02
N LYS A 105 2.41 -15.76 -9.35
CA LYS A 105 3.51 -16.45 -10.03
C LYS A 105 4.88 -15.87 -9.70
N ALA A 106 4.99 -14.56 -9.53
CA ALA A 106 6.26 -13.88 -9.24
C ALA A 106 6.66 -13.94 -7.76
N THR A 107 5.73 -14.30 -6.87
CA THR A 107 5.94 -14.28 -5.41
C THR A 107 5.78 -15.64 -4.72
N ALA A 108 5.41 -16.69 -5.47
CA ALA A 108 5.49 -18.09 -5.05
C ALA A 108 6.94 -18.57 -4.98
#